data_AF-A0A379X3G5-F1
#
_entry.id   AF-A0A379X3G5-F1
#
_cell.length_a   1.000
_cell.length_b   1.000
_cell.length_c   1.000
_cell.angle_alpha   90.00
_cell.angle_beta   90.00
_cell.angle_gamma   90.00
#
_symmetry.space_group_name_H-M   'P 1'
#
loop_
_entity.id
_entity.type
_entity.pdbx_description
1 polymer ?
#
loop_
_entity_poly.entity_id
_entity_poly.type
_entity_poly.pdbx_seq_one_letter_code
_entity_poly.pdbx_strand_id
1 'polypeptide(L)'
;MEGDIKSTDQIAGHLNVRVERISQPDVNINLVTLDAKGSEKQHQLQLRVQGEPVSGQLSLTGSFDREAARWKGTLSDTRFQTPVGPWSLNRAIALDYRNKEQKISIGPHCWLNPNAELCVPQTIDAGAAGRAVVKSQPL
;
A
#
# COMPACT_ATOMS: atom_id res chain seq x y z
N MET A 1 12.07 17.21 8.92
CA MET A 1 11.57 16.84 7.59
C MET A 1 12.56 17.41 6.61
N GLU A 2 13.39 16.56 6.02
CA GLU A 2 14.37 16.95 5.00
C GLU A 2 13.89 16.37 3.68
N GLY A 3 13.81 17.20 2.63
CA GLY A 3 13.38 16.79 1.31
C GLY A 3 14.16 17.57 0.26
N ASP A 4 14.96 16.86 -0.54
CA ASP A 4 15.64 17.40 -1.71
C ASP A 4 14.79 17.05 -2.95
N ILE A 5 14.29 18.08 -3.64
CA ILE A 5 13.51 17.94 -4.88
C ILE A 5 14.35 18.54 -6.01
N LYS A 6 14.87 17.69 -6.89
CA LYS A 6 15.55 18.13 -8.12
C LYS A 6 14.53 18.19 -9.24
N SER A 7 14.22 19.40 -9.68
CA SER A 7 13.26 19.67 -10.75
C SER A 7 13.97 20.29 -11.93
N THR A 8 14.24 19.51 -12.97
CA THR A 8 14.36 20.06 -14.32
C THR A 8 13.75 19.19 -15.43
N ASP A 9 13.55 17.87 -15.25
CA ASP A 9 12.75 17.06 -16.21
C ASP A 9 11.95 15.90 -15.57
N GLN A 10 12.40 15.39 -14.43
CA GLN A 10 11.74 14.31 -13.70
C GLN A 10 11.61 14.71 -12.23
N ILE A 11 10.44 14.48 -11.64
CA ILE A 11 10.28 14.62 -10.19
C ILE A 11 11.01 13.44 -9.55
N ALA A 12 12.02 13.73 -8.75
CA ALA A 12 12.69 12.77 -7.91
C ALA A 12 12.83 13.32 -6.51
N GLY A 13 12.82 12.42 -5.53
CA GLY A 13 12.96 12.79 -4.15
C GLY A 13 13.17 11.61 -3.24
N HIS A 14 13.47 11.93 -2.00
CA HIS A 14 13.51 11.00 -0.89
C HIS A 14 12.78 11.65 0.28
N LEU A 15 11.80 10.94 0.80
CA LEU A 15 11.03 11.29 1.96
C LEU A 15 11.22 10.20 3.00
N ASN A 16 11.78 10.56 4.15
CA ASN A 16 11.82 9.71 5.33
C ASN A 16 11.00 10.36 6.43
N VAL A 17 9.97 9.65 6.90
CA VAL A 17 9.13 10.08 8.02
C VAL A 17 9.25 9.05 9.13
N ARG A 18 9.55 9.53 10.33
CA ARG A 18 9.60 8.75 11.55
C ARG A 18 8.69 9.39 12.57
N VAL A 19 7.70 8.64 13.04
CA VAL A 19 6.80 9.05 14.11
C VAL A 19 6.98 8.07 15.26
N GLU A 20 7.19 8.60 16.46
CA GLU A 20 7.39 7.80 17.67
C GLU A 20 6.29 8.08 18.68
N ARG A 21 5.98 7.09 19.51
CA ARG A 21 5.18 7.25 20.74
C ARG A 21 3.81 7.91 20.52
N ILE A 22 2.99 7.32 19.65
CA ILE A 22 1.57 7.67 19.55
C ILE A 22 0.83 6.91 20.64
N SER A 23 0.27 7.62 21.63
CA SER A 23 -0.47 7.02 22.73
C SER A 23 -1.86 7.64 22.85
N GLN A 24 -2.89 6.80 22.71
CA GLN A 24 -4.30 7.08 22.92
C GLN A 24 -4.92 5.89 23.69
N PRO A 25 -6.10 6.03 24.33
CA PRO A 25 -6.66 5.02 25.24
C PRO A 25 -6.68 3.57 24.74
N ASP A 26 -6.77 3.33 23.42
CA ASP A 26 -6.78 1.98 22.83
C ASP A 26 -5.68 1.76 21.78
N VAL A 27 -4.75 2.72 21.65
CA VAL A 27 -3.73 2.72 20.60
C VAL A 27 -2.39 3.13 21.21
N ASN A 28 -1.42 2.24 21.10
CA ASN A 28 -0.06 2.49 21.53
C ASN A 28 0.92 2.11 20.41
N ILE A 29 1.28 3.10 19.58
CA ILE A 29 2.24 2.92 18.49
C ILE A 29 3.60 3.46 18.91
N ASN A 30 4.55 2.55 19.08
CA ASN A 30 5.92 2.87 19.46
C ASN A 30 6.65 3.56 18.31
N LEU A 31 6.46 3.07 17.08
CA LEU A 31 7.18 3.55 15.91
C LEU A 31 6.38 3.36 14.61
N VAL A 32 6.31 4.43 13.82
CA VAL A 32 5.93 4.38 12.41
C VAL A 32 7.09 4.92 11.59
N THR A 33 7.57 4.14 10.62
CA THR A 33 8.54 4.61 9.63
C THR A 33 7.96 4.50 8.24
N LEU A 34 7.99 5.60 7.50
CA LEU A 34 7.69 5.67 6.08
C LEU A 34 8.94 6.12 5.35
N ASP A 35 9.45 5.29 4.44
CA ASP A 35 10.55 5.61 3.55
C ASP A 35 10.02 5.56 2.11
N ALA A 36 10.01 6.69 1.42
CA ALA A 36 9.59 6.79 0.02
C ALA A 36 10.69 7.46 -0.79
N LYS A 37 11.15 6.82 -1.87
CA LYS A 37 12.29 7.32 -2.65
C LYS A 37 12.19 6.94 -4.12
N GLY A 38 12.91 7.68 -4.94
CA GLY A 38 13.07 7.43 -6.37
C GLY A 38 12.53 8.59 -7.20
N SER A 39 12.27 8.31 -8.47
CA SER A 39 11.68 9.26 -9.40
C SER A 39 10.25 8.89 -9.74
N GLU A 40 9.56 9.80 -10.40
CA GLU A 40 8.24 9.57 -10.97
C GLU A 40 8.22 8.33 -11.89
N LYS A 41 9.28 8.11 -12.68
CA LYS A 41 9.41 6.94 -13.56
C LYS A 41 9.69 5.64 -12.80
N GLN A 42 10.25 5.71 -11.60
CA GLN A 42 10.49 4.56 -10.74
C GLN A 42 10.66 5.00 -9.28
N HIS A 43 9.71 4.63 -8.44
CA HIS A 43 9.75 4.91 -7.01
C HIS A 43 9.37 3.68 -6.20
N GLN A 44 9.79 3.72 -4.94
CA GLN A 44 9.46 2.73 -3.95
C GLN A 44 9.04 3.39 -2.65
N LEU A 45 8.17 2.71 -1.91
CA LEU A 45 7.68 3.10 -0.61
C LEU A 45 7.73 1.87 0.31
N GLN A 46 8.28 2.05 1.49
CA GLN A 46 8.25 1.08 2.58
C GLN A 46 7.58 1.73 3.78
N LEU A 47 6.52 1.10 4.27
CA LEU A 47 5.90 1.44 5.55
C LEU A 47 6.19 0.33 6.55
N ARG A 48 6.55 0.70 7.78
CA ARG A 48 6.59 -0.20 8.93
C ARG A 48 5.90 0.46 10.12
N VAL A 49 5.13 -0.33 10.84
CA VAL A 49 4.39 0.07 12.04
C VAL A 49 4.74 -0.92 13.16
N GLN A 50 5.13 -0.41 14.31
CA GLN A 50 5.41 -1.18 15.52
C GLN A 50 4.56 -0.64 16.65
N GLY A 51 3.67 -1.47 17.18
CA GLY A 51 2.75 -1.06 18.22
C GLY A 51 1.55 -1.98 18.35
N GLU A 52 0.61 -1.52 19.15
CA GLU A 52 -0.66 -2.16 19.45
C GLU A 52 -1.82 -1.18 19.15
N PRO A 53 -2.97 -1.67 18.66
CA PRO A 53 -3.29 -3.07 18.41
C PRO A 53 -2.71 -3.62 17.10
N VAL A 54 -2.07 -2.77 16.30
CA VAL A 54 -1.60 -3.13 14.96
C VAL A 54 -0.09 -2.90 14.82
N SER A 55 0.59 -3.90 14.29
CA SER A 55 1.97 -3.80 13.80
C SER A 55 2.07 -4.46 12.45
N GLY A 56 3.09 -4.12 11.66
CA GLY A 56 3.22 -4.70 10.33
C GLY A 56 4.08 -3.89 9.39
N GLN A 57 4.01 -4.27 8.12
CA GLN A 57 4.68 -3.59 7.04
C GLN A 57 3.97 -3.78 5.71
N LEU A 58 4.29 -2.90 4.78
CA LEU A 58 4.00 -3.07 3.36
C LEU A 58 5.11 -2.45 2.52
N SER A 59 5.24 -2.99 1.31
CA SER A 59 6.17 -2.52 0.29
C SER A 59 5.38 -2.18 -0.97
N LEU A 60 5.63 -1.01 -1.53
CA LEU A 60 4.99 -0.54 -2.76
C LEU A 60 6.08 -0.09 -3.73
N THR A 61 6.05 -0.58 -4.96
CA THR A 61 6.82 -0.01 -6.07
C THR A 61 5.88 0.61 -7.09
N GLY A 62 6.34 1.62 -7.80
CA GLY A 62 5.51 2.28 -8.81
C GLY A 62 6.28 3.06 -9.85
N SER A 63 5.58 3.36 -10.92
CA SER A 63 6.02 4.22 -12.01
C SER A 63 4.84 5.04 -12.53
N PHE A 64 5.09 6.28 -12.88
CA PHE A 64 4.11 7.18 -13.46
C PHE A 64 4.55 7.60 -14.85
N ASP A 65 3.61 7.44 -15.78
CA ASP A 65 3.73 7.90 -17.15
C ASP A 65 2.92 9.19 -17.32
N ARG A 66 3.63 10.31 -17.47
CA ARG A 66 3.04 11.64 -17.68
C ARG A 66 2.17 11.73 -18.93
N GLU A 67 2.60 11.12 -20.03
CA GLU A 67 1.89 11.23 -21.32
C GLU A 67 0.55 10.49 -21.27
N ALA A 68 0.58 9.27 -20.73
CA ALA A 68 -0.61 8.48 -20.49
C ALA A 68 -1.44 9.02 -19.32
N ALA A 69 -0.86 9.84 -18.44
CA ALA A 69 -1.37 10.19 -17.12
C ALA A 69 -1.82 8.93 -16.35
N ARG A 70 -0.91 7.95 -16.27
CA ARG A 70 -1.17 6.62 -15.73
C ARG A 70 -0.09 6.22 -14.75
N TRP A 71 -0.50 5.81 -13.55
CA TRP A 71 0.37 5.24 -12.56
C TRP A 71 0.21 3.72 -12.53
N LYS A 72 1.30 2.98 -12.55
CA LYS A 72 1.32 1.54 -12.31
C LYS A 72 2.11 1.26 -11.06
N GLY A 73 1.65 0.31 -10.26
CA GLY A 73 2.35 -0.09 -9.06
C GLY A 73 2.16 -1.55 -8.69
N THR A 74 2.98 -1.99 -7.74
CA THR A 74 2.92 -3.34 -7.19
C THR A 74 2.97 -3.25 -5.68
N LEU A 75 1.89 -3.66 -5.02
CA LEU A 75 1.84 -3.82 -3.56
C LEU A 75 2.31 -5.23 -3.21
N SER A 76 3.31 -5.35 -2.35
CA SER A 76 3.91 -6.62 -1.98
C SER A 76 4.36 -6.62 -0.52
N ASP A 77 4.84 -7.78 -0.05
CA ASP A 77 5.43 -7.94 1.29
C ASP A 77 4.58 -7.29 2.40
N THR A 78 3.26 -7.42 2.26
CA THR A 78 2.29 -6.78 3.13
C THR A 78 1.84 -7.77 4.17
N ARG A 79 2.09 -7.44 5.44
CA ARG A 79 1.67 -8.22 6.59
C ARG A 79 1.34 -7.30 7.76
N PHE A 80 0.24 -7.58 8.44
CA PHE A 80 -0.18 -6.84 9.62
C PHE A 80 -0.65 -7.81 10.70
N GLN A 81 -0.07 -7.68 11.88
CA GLN A 81 -0.64 -8.23 13.09
C GLN A 81 -1.82 -7.35 13.50
N THR A 82 -2.97 -7.94 13.74
CA THR A 82 -4.18 -7.26 14.21
C THR A 82 -4.79 -8.01 15.39
N PRO A 83 -5.76 -7.45 16.13
CA PRO A 83 -6.43 -8.16 17.23
C PRO A 83 -7.08 -9.49 16.82
N VAL A 84 -7.52 -9.60 15.56
CA VAL A 84 -8.14 -10.82 15.00
C VAL A 84 -7.11 -11.78 14.38
N GLY A 85 -5.83 -11.57 14.66
CA GLY A 85 -4.72 -12.37 14.14
C GLY A 85 -3.93 -11.69 13.02
N PRO A 86 -2.85 -12.34 12.55
CA PRO A 86 -2.05 -11.83 11.45
C PRO A 86 -2.81 -11.94 10.14
N TRP A 87 -2.69 -10.90 9.31
CA TRP A 87 -3.10 -10.88 7.92
C TRP A 87 -1.89 -10.66 7.03
N SER A 88 -1.73 -11.46 5.98
CA SER A 88 -0.67 -11.27 5.00
C SER A 88 -1.17 -11.43 3.56
N LEU A 89 -0.56 -10.72 2.63
CA LEU A 89 -0.80 -10.97 1.21
C LEU A 89 -0.13 -12.29 0.79
N ASN A 90 -0.87 -13.15 0.10
CA ASN A 90 -0.31 -14.38 -0.46
C ASN A 90 0.64 -14.13 -1.63
N ARG A 91 0.43 -13.03 -2.37
CA ARG A 91 1.22 -12.63 -3.54
C ARG A 91 1.13 -11.12 -3.75
N ALA A 92 2.03 -10.61 -4.59
CA ALA A 92 2.01 -9.20 -4.97
C ALA A 92 0.76 -8.83 -5.80
N ILE A 93 0.23 -7.63 -5.56
CA ILE A 93 -0.95 -7.08 -6.23
C ILE A 93 -0.51 -6.05 -7.26
N ALA A 94 -0.90 -6.24 -8.51
CA ALA A 94 -0.76 -5.21 -9.53
C ALA A 94 -1.82 -4.12 -9.35
N LEU A 95 -1.40 -2.87 -9.37
CA LEU A 95 -2.22 -1.67 -9.27
C LEU A 95 -2.05 -0.84 -10.54
N ASP A 96 -3.15 -0.30 -11.04
CA ASP A 96 -3.15 0.53 -12.24
C ASP A 96 -4.15 1.69 -12.09
N TYR A 97 -3.63 2.88 -11.85
CA TYR A 97 -4.42 4.09 -11.74
C TYR A 97 -4.39 4.90 -13.03
N ARG A 98 -5.55 5.06 -13.66
CA ARG A 98 -5.76 5.81 -14.89
C ARG A 98 -6.35 7.16 -14.52
N ASN A 99 -5.51 8.18 -14.42
CA ASN A 99 -5.90 9.51 -13.93
C ASN A 99 -6.95 10.18 -14.82
N LYS A 100 -6.87 10.02 -16.15
CA LYS A 100 -7.87 10.60 -17.08
C LYS A 100 -9.29 10.06 -16.82
N GLU A 101 -9.39 8.81 -16.39
CA GLU A 101 -10.66 8.14 -16.07
C GLU A 101 -11.04 8.27 -14.59
N GLN A 102 -10.11 8.73 -13.73
CA GLN A 102 -10.24 8.71 -12.27
C GLN A 102 -10.58 7.30 -11.75
N LYS A 103 -9.90 6.28 -12.30
CA LYS A 103 -10.12 4.87 -11.96
C LYS A 103 -8.86 4.17 -11.51
N ILE A 104 -9.00 3.26 -10.55
CA ILE A 104 -7.97 2.30 -10.16
C ILE A 104 -8.43 0.89 -10.48
N SER A 105 -7.56 0.14 -11.16
CA SER A 105 -7.69 -1.32 -11.25
C SER A 105 -6.77 -1.99 -10.24
N ILE A 106 -7.31 -2.95 -9.49
CA ILE A 106 -6.62 -3.72 -8.48
C ILE A 106 -6.69 -5.19 -8.89
N GLY A 107 -5.54 -5.80 -9.16
CA GLY A 107 -5.47 -7.20 -9.59
C GLY A 107 -6.03 -8.18 -8.56
N PRO A 108 -6.38 -9.42 -8.98
CA PRO A 108 -6.83 -10.46 -8.08
C PRO A 108 -5.79 -10.77 -7.00
N HIS A 109 -6.25 -10.96 -5.76
CA HIS A 109 -5.40 -11.15 -4.60
C HIS A 109 -6.12 -11.89 -3.48
N CYS A 110 -5.36 -12.53 -2.59
CA CYS A 110 -5.90 -13.06 -1.35
C CYS A 110 -5.08 -12.62 -0.14
N TRP A 111 -5.79 -12.40 0.95
CA TRP A 111 -5.26 -12.16 2.27
C TRP A 111 -5.41 -13.42 3.11
N LEU A 112 -4.33 -13.82 3.76
CA LEU A 112 -4.23 -15.01 4.58
C LEU A 112 -4.25 -14.63 6.05
N ASN A 113 -5.12 -15.28 6.81
CA ASN A 113 -5.15 -15.30 8.26
C ASN A 113 -5.18 -16.77 8.72
N PRO A 114 -4.59 -17.16 9.86
CA PRO A 114 -4.63 -18.54 10.33
C PRO A 114 -6.04 -19.15 10.42
N ASN A 115 -7.07 -18.33 10.58
CA ASN A 115 -8.45 -18.77 10.71
C ASN A 115 -9.30 -18.51 9.46
N ALA A 116 -8.77 -17.82 8.44
CA ALA A 116 -9.56 -17.40 7.29
C ALA A 116 -8.70 -17.05 6.07
N GLU A 117 -9.26 -17.25 4.88
CA GLU A 117 -8.75 -16.66 3.65
C GLU A 117 -9.78 -15.69 3.06
N LEU A 118 -9.31 -14.49 2.70
CA LEU A 118 -10.11 -13.47 2.04
C LEU A 118 -9.58 -13.22 0.63
N CYS A 119 -10.31 -13.69 -0.36
CA CYS A 119 -9.93 -13.57 -1.77
C CYS A 119 -10.83 -12.59 -2.53
N VAL A 120 -10.17 -11.79 -3.37
CA VAL A 120 -10.77 -11.00 -4.43
C VAL A 120 -10.40 -11.67 -5.76
N PRO A 121 -11.28 -12.51 -6.33
CA PRO A 121 -10.91 -13.40 -7.43
C PRO A 121 -10.85 -12.68 -8.79
N GLN A 122 -11.42 -11.49 -8.90
CA GLN A 122 -11.52 -10.72 -10.12
C GLN A 122 -10.89 -9.34 -9.91
N THR A 123 -10.37 -8.75 -10.97
CA THR A 123 -9.88 -7.37 -10.92
C THR A 123 -10.99 -6.45 -10.45
N ILE A 124 -10.73 -5.67 -9.41
CA ILE A 124 -11.59 -4.56 -9.03
C ILE A 124 -11.27 -3.40 -9.96
N ASP A 125 -12.28 -2.81 -10.60
CA ASP A 125 -12.15 -1.53 -11.30
C ASP A 125 -13.04 -0.50 -10.62
N ALA A 126 -12.43 0.44 -9.90
CA ALA A 126 -13.12 1.39 -9.03
C ALA A 126 -12.81 2.84 -9.46
N GLY A 127 -13.86 3.65 -9.62
CA GLY A 127 -13.77 5.11 -9.77
C GLY A 127 -14.65 5.81 -8.75
N ALA A 128 -15.29 6.93 -9.12
CA ALA A 128 -16.25 7.65 -8.26
C ALA A 128 -17.37 6.75 -7.68
N ALA A 129 -17.72 5.68 -8.40
CA ALA A 129 -18.40 4.52 -7.84
C ALA A 129 -17.59 3.26 -8.18
N GLY A 130 -17.56 2.30 -7.25
CA GLY A 130 -16.86 1.03 -7.41
C GLY A 130 -17.72 -0.13 -6.92
N ARG A 131 -17.48 -1.32 -7.48
CA ARG A 131 -18.04 -2.58 -6.99
C ARG A 131 -16.91 -3.58 -6.82
N ALA A 132 -16.96 -4.35 -5.75
CA ALA A 132 -16.01 -5.43 -5.49
C ALA A 132 -16.80 -6.71 -5.16
N VAL A 133 -16.35 -7.83 -5.70
CA VAL A 133 -16.82 -9.16 -5.32
C VAL A 133 -15.77 -9.76 -4.40
N VAL A 134 -16.17 -9.98 -3.15
CA VAL A 134 -15.29 -10.51 -2.10
C VAL A 134 -15.76 -11.91 -1.74
N LYS A 135 -14.82 -12.84 -1.67
CA LYS A 135 -15.07 -14.20 -1.19
C LYS A 135 -14.27 -14.41 0.09
N SER A 136 -14.92 -14.86 1.15
CA SER A 136 -14.30 -15.25 2.40
C SER A 136 -14.58 -16.72 2.67
N GLN A 137 -13.57 -17.45 3.13
CA GLN A 137 -13.72 -18.83 3.56
C GLN A 137 -12.93 -19.10 4.85
N PRO A 138 -13.49 -19.84 5.83
CA PRO A 138 -12.72 -20.39 6.93
C PRO A 138 -11.65 -21.35 6.39
N LEU A 139 -10.50 -21.41 7.06
CA LEU A 139 -9.47 -22.42 6.80
C LEU A 139 -9.77 -23.73 7.53
#